data_AF-A0A3M1NCU9-F1
#
_entry.id   AF-A0A3M1NCU9-F1
#
_cell.length_a   1.000
_cell.length_b   1.000
_cell.length_c   1.000
_cell.angle_alpha   90.00
_cell.angle_beta   90.00
_cell.angle_gamma   90.00
#
_symmetry.space_group_name_H-M   'P 1'
#
loop_
_entity.id
_entity.type
_entity.pdbx_description
1 polymer ?
#
loop_
_entity_poly.entity_id
_entity_poly.type
_entity_poly.pdbx_seq_one_letter_code
_entity_poly.pdbx_strand_id
1 'polypeptide(L)' 'QEGYLIEHIAEELAQAILARWASVEKVRLRVHKVHPPVGILAESAYAEVEMVRSATE' A
#
# COMPACT_ATOMS: atom_id res chain seq x y z
N GLN A 1 13.47 -4.22 16.85
CA GLN A 1 13.01 -4.04 15.46
C GLN A 1 11.50 -3.90 15.53
N GLU A 2 10.99 -2.69 15.29
CA GLU A 2 9.55 -2.48 15.12
C GLU A 2 9.11 -3.27 13.87
N GLY A 3 8.00 -4.01 13.99
CA GLY A 3 7.53 -4.86 12.90
C GLY A 3 7.23 -4.02 11.66
N TYR A 4 7.72 -4.45 10.49
CA TYR A 4 7.39 -3.83 9.21
C TYR A 4 5.86 -3.87 9.01
N LEU A 5 5.25 -2.68 9.02
CA LEU A 5 3.83 -2.48 8.78
C LEU A 5 3.51 -2.73 7.29
N ILE A 6 2.39 -3.38 7.01
CA ILE A 6 1.96 -3.64 5.62
C ILE A 6 1.53 -2.35 4.90
N GLU A 7 1.21 -1.32 5.67
CA GLU A 7 0.98 0.05 5.27
C GLU A 7 2.23 0.66 4.62
N HIS A 8 3.41 0.45 5.20
CA HIS A 8 4.66 0.98 4.64
C HIS A 8 4.99 0.31 3.31
N ILE A 9 4.75 -1.00 3.20
CA ILE A 9 4.92 -1.73 1.93
C ILE A 9 3.97 -1.17 0.86
N ALA A 10 2.71 -0.92 1.22
CA ALA A 10 1.72 -0.36 0.30
C ALA A 10 2.12 1.06 -0.15
N GLU A 11 2.65 1.87 0.77
CA GLU A 11 3.08 3.24 0.52
C GLU A 11 4.33 3.31 -0.37
N GLU A 12 5.40 2.59 -0.03
CA GLU A 12 6.63 2.53 -0.81
C GLU A 12 6.35 2.06 -2.25
N LEU A 13 5.48 1.06 -2.40
CA LEU A 13 5.09 0.55 -3.71
C LEU A 13 4.26 1.58 -4.50
N ALA A 14 3.33 2.29 -3.84
CA ALA A 14 2.54 3.35 -4.48
C ALA A 14 3.44 4.47 -5.00
N GLN A 15 4.38 4.93 -4.17
CA GLN A 15 5.36 5.96 -4.54
C GLN A 15 6.27 5.49 -5.66
N ALA A 16 6.78 4.26 -5.61
CA ALA A 16 7.64 3.70 -6.65
C ALA A 16 6.92 3.63 -8.01
N ILE A 17 5.63 3.26 -8.02
CA ILE A 17 4.82 3.24 -9.25
C ILE A 17 4.66 4.66 -9.81
N LEU A 18 4.27 5.62 -8.98
CA LEU A 18 4.14 7.01 -9.44
C LEU A 18 5.48 7.59 -9.91
N ALA A 19 6.60 7.26 -9.26
CA ALA A 19 7.91 7.74 -9.70
C ALA A 19 8.35 7.11 -11.03
N ARG A 20 8.06 5.82 -11.24
CA ARG A 20 8.55 5.04 -12.38
C ARG A 20 7.78 5.29 -13.68
N TRP A 21 6.48 5.59 -13.59
CA TRP A 21 5.59 5.77 -14.73
C TRP A 21 4.93 7.15 -14.72
N ALA A 22 5.49 8.08 -15.50
CA ALA A 22 5.05 9.47 -15.54
C ALA A 22 3.57 9.65 -15.98
N SER A 23 3.06 8.74 -16.81
CA SER A 23 1.66 8.79 -17.28
C SER A 23 0.64 8.32 -16.25
N VAL A 24 1.08 7.74 -15.13
CA VAL A 24 0.16 7.32 -14.05
C VAL A 24 -0.15 8.54 -13.18
N GLU A 25 -1.44 8.89 -13.13
CA GLU A 25 -1.96 10.01 -12.34
C GLU A 25 -2.45 9.60 -10.94
N LYS A 26 -2.84 8.33 -10.79
CA LYS A 26 -3.38 7.79 -9.55
C LYS A 26 -3.00 6.33 -9.38
N VAL A 27 -2.64 5.94 -8.17
CA VAL A 27 -2.37 4.57 -7.76
C VAL A 27 -3.24 4.23 -6.56
N ARG A 28 -3.90 3.07 -6.61
CA ARG A 28 -4.58 2.46 -5.47
C ARG A 28 -4.03 1.05 -5.28
N LEU A 29 -3.48 0.76 -4.11
CA LEU A 29 -2.84 -0.52 -3.79
C LEU A 29 -3.47 -1.12 -2.55
N ARG A 30 -3.68 -2.44 -2.58
CA ARG A 30 -4.07 -3.25 -1.42
C ARG A 30 -3.00 -4.28 -1.15
N VAL A 31 -2.51 -4.33 0.08
CA VAL A 31 -1.59 -5.36 0.55
C VAL A 31 -2.33 -6.26 1.51
N HIS A 32 -2.58 -7.51 1.11
CA HIS A 32 -3.26 -8.51 1.92
C HIS A 32 -2.25 -9.33 2.73
N LYS A 33 -2.46 -9.37 4.05
CA LYS A 33 -1.87 -10.36 4.95
C LYS A 33 -2.85 -11.52 5.07
N VAL A 34 -2.57 -12.59 4.32
CA VAL A 34 -3.41 -13.80 4.25
C VAL A 34 -3.46 -14.55 5.58
N HIS A 35 -2.37 -14.51 6.35
CA HIS A 35 -2.29 -15.13 7.68
C HIS A 35 -1.89 -14.09 8.74
N PRO A 36 -2.79 -13.18 9.11
CA PRO A 36 -2.52 -12.25 10.18
C PRO A 36 -2.51 -13.01 11.53
N PRO A 37 -1.56 -12.73 12.44
CA PRO A 37 -1.52 -13.33 13.77
C PRO A 37 -2.58 -12.68 14.67
N VAL A 38 -3.85 -12.83 14.30
CA VAL A 38 -5.00 -12.31 15.03
C VAL A 38 -5.84 -13.49 15.52
N GLY A 39 -6.31 -13.44 16.76
CA GLY A 39 -7.06 -14.52 17.41
C GLY A 39 -8.51 -14.66 16.95
N ILE A 40 -8.82 -14.28 15.71
CA ILE A 40 -10.16 -14.29 15.13
C ILE A 40 -10.16 -15.05 13.79
N LEU A 41 -11.31 -15.64 13.44
CA LEU A 41 -11.55 -16.16 12.10
C LEU A 41 -11.84 -14.98 11.16
N ALA A 42 -10.84 -14.57 10.39
CA ALA A 42 -10.96 -13.58 9.33
C ALA A 42 -10.26 -14.11 8.06
N GLU A 43 -10.84 -13.84 6.89
CA GLU A 43 -10.26 -14.28 5.61
C GLU A 43 -8.89 -13.64 5.34
N SER A 44 -8.74 -12.35 5.67
CA SER A 44 -7.44 -11.65 5.66
C SER A 44 -7.52 -10.33 6.42
N ALA A 45 -6.36 -9.75 6.72
CA ALA A 45 -6.23 -8.34 7.05
C ALA A 45 -5.53 -7.65 5.88
N TYR A 46 -5.88 -6.39 5.57
CA TYR A 46 -5.21 -5.65 4.50
C TYR A 46 -5.01 -4.19 4.87
N ALA A 47 -4.00 -3.58 4.25
CA ALA A 47 -3.83 -2.14 4.17
C ALA A 47 -4.14 -1.68 2.75
N GLU A 48 -4.81 -0.54 2.62
CA GLU A 48 -5.08 0.11 1.35
C GLU A 48 -4.48 1.51 1.36
N VAL A 49 -3.74 1.83 0.30
CA VAL A 49 -3.21 3.18 0.06
C VAL A 49 -3.76 3.67 -1.27
N GLU A 50 -4.18 4.93 -1.27
CA GLU A 50 -4.56 5.67 -2.47
C GLU A 50 -3.68 6.93 -2.57
N MET A 51 -2.98 7.07 -3.70
CA MET A 51 -2.11 8.21 -3.98
C MET A 51 -2.46 8.81 -5.33
N VAL A 52 -2.61 10.13 -5.37
CA VAL A 52 -2.76 10.91 -6.59
C VAL A 52 -1.46 11.66 -6.80
N ARG A 53 -0.96 11.71 -8.04
CA ARG A 53 0.19 12.54 -8.40
C ARG A 53 -0.19 13.99 -8.12
N SER A 54 0.52 14.63 -7.19
CA SER A 54 0.41 16.07 -7.00
C SER A 54 0.85 16.74 -8.30
N ALA A 55 -0.03 17.55 -8.90
CA ALA A 55 0.38 18.45 -9.96
C ALA A 55 1.48 19.34 -9.37
N THR A 56 2.67 19.29 -9.95
CA THR A 56 3.74 20.23 -9.62
C THR A 56 3.24 21.59 -10.11
N GLU A 57 2.88 22.49 -9.20
CA GLU A 57 2.63 23.91 -9.52
C GLU A 57 3.90 24.58 -10.07
#